data_AF-A0AA96N7P2-F1
#
_entry.id   AF-A0AA96N7P2-F1
#
_cell.length_a   1.000
_cell.length_b   1.000
_cell.length_c   1.000
_cell.angle_alpha   90.00
_cell.angle_beta   90.00
_cell.angle_gamma   90.00
#
_symmetry.space_group_name_H-M   'P 1'
#
loop_
_entity.id
_entity.type
_entity.pdbx_description
1 polymer ?
#
loop_
_entity_poly.entity_id
_entity_poly.type
_entity_poly.pdbx_seq_one_letter_code
_entity_poly.pdbx_strand_id
1 'polypeptide(L)'
;MTQDLQGQHIKRMKNAHLTAGNGVGLELFEFIEPRMERREPEGYHTGFFHLCLIVDDVDAAAERIEEGGGKRISQKWNTRPGKPYFLQYCQDPLATPLSCTAIVRN
;
A
#
# COMPACT_ATOMS: atom_id res chain seq x y z
N MET A 1 13.63 16.42 -16.95
CA MET A 1 12.37 15.79 -16.51
C MET A 1 12.44 15.38 -15.05
N THR A 2 13.22 14.37 -14.65
CA THR A 2 13.26 13.91 -13.24
C THR A 2 13.64 15.00 -12.24
N GLN A 3 14.69 15.78 -12.52
CA GLN A 3 15.12 16.90 -11.67
C GLN A 3 14.14 18.07 -11.63
N ASP A 4 13.29 18.19 -12.67
CA ASP A 4 12.23 19.18 -12.75
C ASP A 4 11.02 18.76 -11.89
N LEU A 5 10.68 17.47 -11.91
CA LEU A 5 9.56 16.90 -11.14
C LEU A 5 9.87 16.65 -9.66
N GLN A 6 11.08 16.17 -9.36
CA GLN A 6 11.46 15.66 -8.02
C GLN A 6 12.51 16.54 -7.32
N GLY A 7 13.02 17.57 -8.00
CA GLY A 7 14.00 18.52 -7.48
C GLY A 7 15.44 18.25 -7.94
N GLN A 8 16.21 19.34 -8.01
CA GLN A 8 17.57 19.37 -8.55
C GLN A 8 18.59 18.54 -7.75
N HIS A 9 18.28 18.25 -6.48
CA HIS A 9 19.15 17.50 -5.59
C HIS A 9 19.05 15.97 -5.79
N ILE A 10 18.05 15.49 -6.53
CA ILE A 10 17.89 14.07 -6.86
C ILE A 10 18.88 13.70 -7.98
N LYS A 11 19.74 12.74 -7.69
CA LYS A 11 20.76 12.23 -8.62
C LYS A 11 20.38 10.88 -9.22
N ARG A 12 19.77 10.01 -8.42
CA ARG A 12 19.40 8.65 -8.85
C ARG A 12 18.15 8.14 -8.15
N MET A 13 17.22 7.61 -8.93
CA MET A 13 15.99 6.99 -8.47
C MET A 13 15.52 5.88 -9.41
N LYS A 14 14.68 4.98 -8.91
CA LYS A 14 13.87 4.06 -9.72
C LYS A 14 12.41 4.48 -9.63
N ASN A 15 11.68 4.26 -10.72
CA ASN A 15 10.25 4.44 -10.78
C ASN A 15 9.60 3.18 -11.37
N ALA A 16 8.51 2.73 -10.76
CA ALA A 16 7.67 1.67 -11.29
C ALA A 16 6.25 2.20 -11.44
N HIS A 17 5.71 2.10 -12.66
CA HIS A 17 4.31 2.40 -12.96
C HIS A 17 3.53 1.10 -12.97
N LEU A 18 2.50 1.04 -12.14
CA LEU A 18 1.59 -0.09 -12.02
C LEU A 18 0.19 0.37 -12.39
N THR A 19 -0.60 -0.52 -12.99
CA THR A 19 -2.00 -0.25 -13.29
C THR A 19 -2.85 -1.41 -12.81
N ALA A 20 -3.92 -1.10 -12.08
CA ALA A 20 -4.96 -2.08 -11.77
C ALA A 20 -5.91 -2.25 -12.97
N GLY A 21 -6.61 -3.38 -13.02
CA GLY A 21 -7.54 -3.70 -14.13
C GLY A 21 -8.71 -2.72 -14.28
N ASN A 22 -8.96 -1.87 -13.29
CA ASN A 22 -9.95 -0.80 -13.32
C ASN A 22 -9.38 0.56 -13.77
N GLY A 23 -8.13 0.60 -14.25
CA GLY A 23 -7.49 1.83 -14.74
C GLY A 23 -6.88 2.70 -13.64
N VAL A 24 -6.90 2.29 -12.37
CA VAL A 24 -6.18 3.00 -11.30
C VAL A 24 -4.67 2.79 -11.49
N GLY A 25 -3.93 3.89 -11.60
CA GLY A 25 -2.47 3.89 -11.64
C GLY A 25 -1.86 4.00 -10.23
N LEU A 26 -0.78 3.26 -9.98
CA LEU A 26 0.05 3.38 -8.79
C LEU A 26 1.50 3.57 -9.22
N GLU A 27 2.12 4.64 -8.74
CA GLU A 27 3.54 4.91 -8.98
C GLU A 27 4.34 4.68 -7.71
N LEU A 28 5.40 3.87 -7.83
CA LEU A 28 6.33 3.60 -6.74
C LEU A 28 7.68 4.21 -7.07
N PHE A 29 8.25 4.92 -6.09
CA PHE A 29 9.52 5.62 -6.23
C PHE A 29 10.52 5.10 -5.20
N GLU A 30 11.70 4.70 -5.66
CA GLU A 30 12.86 4.41 -4.80
C GLU A 30 13.94 5.47 -5.04
N PHE A 31 14.14 6.36 -4.08
CA PHE A 31 15.21 7.35 -4.11
C PHE A 31 16.51 6.71 -3.63
N ILE A 32 17.47 6.56 -4.55
CA ILE A 32 18.76 5.91 -4.28
C ILE A 32 19.81 6.94 -3.89
N GLU A 33 19.76 8.13 -4.48
CA GLU A 33 20.70 9.21 -4.20
C GLU A 33 20.01 10.59 -4.32
N PRO A 34 19.78 11.30 -3.19
CA PRO A 34 20.02 10.87 -1.81
C PRO A 34 19.12 9.68 -1.42
N ARG A 35 19.61 8.85 -0.50
CA ARG A 35 18.80 7.77 0.08
C ARG A 35 17.86 8.38 1.11
N MET A 36 16.55 8.14 0.94
CA MET A 36 15.56 8.59 1.91
C MET A 36 15.67 7.77 3.19
N GLU A 37 15.66 8.45 4.32
CA GLU A 37 15.66 7.79 5.63
C GLU A 37 14.28 7.17 5.89
N ARG A 38 14.28 5.95 6.43
CA ARG A 38 13.06 5.32 6.91
C ARG A 38 12.64 6.02 8.20
N ARG A 39 11.50 6.70 8.17
CA ARG A 39 10.86 7.24 9.38
C ARG A 39 9.88 6.21 9.91
N GLU A 40 9.83 6.03 11.22
CA GLU A 40 8.76 5.27 11.87
C GLU A 40 7.44 6.07 11.82
N PRO A 41 6.26 5.41 11.74
CA PRO A 41 4.99 6.13 11.79
C PRO A 41 4.86 6.95 13.06
N GLU A 42 4.72 8.27 12.90
CA GLU A 42 4.29 9.14 13.99
C GLU A 42 2.78 9.00 14.18
N GLY A 43 2.37 8.10 15.07
CA GLY A 43 1.00 7.97 15.58
C GLY A 43 -0.12 8.19 14.54
N TYR A 44 -1.22 8.77 15.00
CA TYR A 44 -2.26 9.26 14.09
C TYR A 44 -1.91 10.68 13.66
N HIS A 45 -1.66 10.85 12.37
CA HIS A 45 -1.39 12.15 11.77
C HIS A 45 -2.40 12.45 10.66
N THR A 46 -2.52 13.73 10.33
CA THR A 46 -3.35 14.16 9.20
C THR A 46 -2.62 13.85 7.88
N GLY A 47 -3.35 13.36 6.88
CA GLY A 47 -2.80 13.06 5.56
C GLY A 47 -3.17 11.68 5.06
N PHE A 48 -2.36 11.17 4.13
CA PHE A 48 -2.55 9.85 3.52
C PHE A 48 -2.35 8.75 4.56
N PHE A 49 -3.36 7.88 4.74
CA PHE A 49 -3.36 6.88 5.81
C PHE A 49 -3.22 5.44 5.33
N HIS A 50 -3.85 5.07 4.22
CA HIS A 50 -3.92 3.68 3.77
C HIS A 50 -4.32 3.56 2.29
N LEU A 51 -4.02 2.42 1.65
CA LEU A 51 -4.56 2.03 0.35
C LEU A 51 -5.68 1.00 0.55
N CYS A 52 -6.72 1.06 -0.27
CA CYS A 52 -7.80 0.07 -0.25
C CYS A 52 -7.85 -0.67 -1.59
N LEU A 53 -7.79 -2.00 -1.53
CA LEU A 53 -7.90 -2.90 -2.67
C LEU A 53 -9.25 -3.61 -2.63
N ILE A 54 -9.96 -3.57 -3.74
CA ILE A 54 -11.18 -4.37 -3.92
C ILE A 54 -10.77 -5.64 -4.66
N VAL A 55 -11.03 -6.80 -4.06
CA VAL A 55 -10.58 -8.11 -4.57
C VAL A 55 -11.69 -9.13 -4.42
N ASP A 56 -11.77 -10.13 -5.29
CA ASP A 56 -12.88 -11.09 -5.22
C ASP A 56 -12.81 -12.04 -4.01
N ASP A 57 -11.61 -12.29 -3.45
CA ASP A 57 -11.39 -13.12 -2.27
C ASP A 57 -10.38 -12.48 -1.31
N VAL A 58 -10.88 -12.02 -0.15
CA VAL A 58 -10.06 -11.37 0.89
C VAL A 58 -9.00 -12.31 1.47
N ASP A 59 -9.32 -13.59 1.67
CA ASP A 59 -8.41 -14.53 2.32
C ASP A 59 -7.24 -14.90 1.40
N ALA A 60 -7.55 -15.15 0.12
CA ALA A 60 -6.54 -15.42 -0.90
C ALA A 60 -5.65 -14.20 -1.18
N ALA A 61 -6.22 -13.00 -1.19
CA ALA A 61 -5.44 -11.78 -1.35
C ALA A 61 -4.49 -11.54 -0.16
N ALA A 62 -4.97 -11.78 1.07
CA ALA A 62 -4.14 -11.67 2.26
C ALA A 62 -3.02 -12.73 2.30
N GLU A 63 -3.29 -13.95 1.86
CA GLU A 63 -2.28 -15.02 1.74
C GLU A 63 -1.16 -14.60 0.76
N ARG A 64 -1.52 -14.09 -0.41
CA ARG A 64 -0.55 -13.58 -1.39
C ARG A 64 0.31 -12.44 -0.83
N ILE A 65 -0.25 -11.60 0.04
CA ILE A 65 0.50 -10.54 0.71
C ILE A 65 1.53 -11.15 1.68
N GLU A 66 1.14 -12.15 2.46
CA GLU A 66 2.03 -12.85 3.39
C GLU A 66 3.16 -13.59 2.66
N GLU A 67 2.84 -14.29 1.57
CA GLU A 67 3.83 -14.94 0.70
C GLU A 67 4.86 -13.94 0.14
N GLY A 68 4.42 -12.70 -0.13
CA GLY A 68 5.27 -11.59 -0.57
C GLY A 68 6.12 -10.96 0.54
N GLY A 69 6.02 -11.44 1.79
CA GLY A 69 6.72 -10.89 2.96
C GLY A 69 5.93 -9.85 3.75
N GLY A 70 4.65 -9.63 3.41
CA GLY A 70 3.72 -8.80 4.18
C GLY A 70 3.15 -9.52 5.39
N LYS A 71 2.18 -8.89 6.06
CA LYS A 71 1.57 -9.44 7.29
C LYS A 71 0.08 -9.13 7.36
N ARG A 72 -0.73 -10.08 7.84
CA ARG A 72 -2.09 -9.76 8.33
C ARG A 72 -1.98 -9.07 9.68
N ILE A 73 -2.58 -7.88 9.81
CA ILE A 73 -2.53 -7.09 11.05
C ILE A 73 -3.90 -6.98 11.72
N SER A 74 -4.96 -7.47 11.08
CA SER A 74 -6.29 -7.58 11.67
C SER A 74 -6.96 -8.92 11.34
N GLN A 75 -7.99 -9.24 12.13
CA GLN A 75 -8.99 -10.25 11.75
C GLN A 75 -9.81 -9.75 10.55
N LYS A 76 -10.50 -10.69 9.89
CA LYS A 76 -11.48 -10.40 8.84
C LYS A 76 -12.83 -10.04 9.47
N TRP A 77 -13.42 -8.93 9.05
CA TRP A 77 -14.66 -8.39 9.61
C TRP A 77 -15.74 -8.24 8.54
N ASN A 78 -16.97 -8.67 8.82
CA ASN A 78 -18.13 -8.22 8.06
C ASN A 78 -18.67 -6.93 8.69
N THR A 79 -18.45 -5.81 8.02
CA THR A 79 -18.81 -4.48 8.56
C THR A 79 -20.25 -4.07 8.23
N ARG A 80 -20.95 -4.85 7.38
CA ARG A 80 -22.31 -4.56 6.92
C ARG A 80 -23.16 -5.83 6.96
N PRO A 81 -23.88 -6.09 8.06
CA PRO A 81 -24.73 -7.26 8.19
C PRO A 81 -25.67 -7.45 6.99
N GLY A 82 -25.72 -8.67 6.46
CA GLY A 82 -26.54 -9.00 5.28
C GLY A 82 -25.95 -8.56 3.93
N LYS A 83 -24.73 -8.00 3.90
CA LYS A 83 -23.98 -7.75 2.67
C LYS A 83 -22.70 -8.61 2.61
N PRO A 84 -22.33 -9.08 1.42
CA PRO A 84 -21.08 -9.80 1.19
C PRO A 84 -19.93 -8.78 1.05
N TYR A 85 -19.66 -8.06 2.14
CA TYR A 85 -18.53 -7.13 2.21
C TYR A 85 -17.74 -7.43 3.46
N PHE A 86 -16.55 -7.97 3.25
CA PHE A 86 -15.60 -8.22 4.32
C PHE A 86 -14.43 -7.23 4.21
N LEU A 87 -13.83 -6.94 5.36
CA LEU A 87 -12.69 -6.05 5.50
C LEU A 87 -11.58 -6.78 6.27
N GLN A 88 -10.36 -6.70 5.75
CA GLN A 88 -9.17 -7.11 6.48
C GLN A 88 -8.02 -6.14 6.19
N TYR A 89 -7.26 -5.80 7.22
CA TYR A 89 -6.04 -5.02 7.09
C TYR A 89 -4.82 -5.93 6.99
N CYS A 90 -4.00 -5.64 5.98
CA CYS A 90 -2.67 -6.22 5.81
C CYS A 90 -1.61 -5.11 5.74
N GLN A 91 -0.37 -5.44 6.07
CA GLN A 91 0.80 -4.59 5.95
C GLN A 91 1.72 -5.14 4.86
N ASP A 92 2.30 -4.26 4.05
CA ASP A 92 3.28 -4.66 3.03
C ASP A 92 4.66 -5.02 3.64
N PRO A 93 5.57 -5.64 2.86
CA PRO A 93 6.88 -6.07 3.34
C PRO A 93 7.85 -4.93 3.66
N LEU A 94 7.66 -3.76 3.04
CA LEU A 94 8.51 -2.60 3.27
C LEU A 94 8.21 -1.95 4.62
N ALA A 95 7.09 -2.36 5.25
CA ALA A 95 6.58 -1.82 6.50
C ALA A 95 6.65 -0.28 6.46
N THR A 96 6.25 0.26 5.30
CA THR A 96 6.02 1.68 5.15
C THR A 96 5.04 2.07 6.25
N PRO A 97 5.33 3.16 7.00
CA PRO A 97 4.51 3.64 8.11
C PRO A 97 2.98 3.73 7.88
N LEU A 98 2.56 3.69 6.61
CA LEU A 98 1.28 4.13 6.09
C LEU A 98 0.58 3.11 5.18
N SER A 99 1.13 1.91 5.00
CA SER A 99 0.58 0.93 4.06
C SER A 99 -0.24 -0.14 4.76
N CYS A 100 -1.26 0.29 5.49
CA CYS A 100 -2.39 -0.59 5.73
C CYS A 100 -3.12 -0.79 4.39
N THR A 101 -3.26 -2.03 3.95
CA THR A 101 -4.10 -2.40 2.81
C THR A 101 -5.45 -2.85 3.34
N ALA A 102 -6.50 -2.07 3.11
CA ALA A 102 -7.87 -2.51 3.35
C ALA A 102 -8.31 -3.38 2.17
N ILE A 103 -8.66 -4.64 2.41
CA ILE A 103 -9.14 -5.54 1.35
C ILE A 103 -10.65 -5.66 1.44
N VAL A 104 -11.37 -5.46 0.32
CA VAL A 104 -12.84 -5.50 0.28
C VAL A 104 -13.35 -6.28 -0.94
N ARG A 105 -13.79 -7.53 -0.77
CA ARG A 105 -14.93 -8.20 -1.48
C ARG A 105 -14.99 -9.71 -1.19
N ASN A 106 -16.14 -10.27 -1.64
CA ASN A 106 -16.99 -11.27 -0.97
C ASN A 106 -17.46 -10.82 0.40
#